data_AF-A0AAD4XWT0-F1
#
_entry.id   AF-A0AAD4XWT0-F1
#
_cell.length_a   1.000
_cell.length_b   1.000
_cell.length_c   1.000
_cell.angle_alpha   90.00
_cell.angle_beta   90.00
_cell.angle_gamma   90.00
#
_symmetry.space_group_name_H-M   'P 1'
#
loop_
_entity.id
_entity.type
_entity.pdbx_description
1 polymer ?
#
loop_
_entity_poly.entity_id
_entity_poly.type
_entity_poly.pdbx_seq_one_letter_code
_entity_poly.pdbx_strand_id
1 'polypeptide(L)'
;MLDSKMRGFLNVLIILCITLKTNGFYVGITYIENAVAKGAVCLDGSPPAYHMDKGFGAGINNWLVHFEGGGWCNNATTCLARKNNRLGSSKQMIKQVAFSGLLHNKAKFNP
;
A
#
# COMPACT_ATOMS: atom_id res chain seq x y z
N MET A 1 -31.11 29.42 1.71
CA MET A 1 -29.96 30.32 1.46
C MET A 1 -28.86 29.93 2.44
N LEU A 2 -27.63 29.64 1.98
CA LEU A 2 -26.50 29.35 2.88
C LEU A 2 -26.14 30.63 3.65
N ASP A 3 -26.14 30.60 4.99
CA ASP A 3 -25.65 31.70 5.84
C ASP A 3 -24.18 32.04 5.49
N SER A 4 -23.81 33.32 5.57
CA SER A 4 -22.47 33.85 5.31
C SER A 4 -21.40 33.13 6.13
N LYS A 5 -21.70 32.81 7.40
CA LYS A 5 -20.82 32.02 8.27
C LYS A 5 -20.60 30.59 7.73
N MET A 6 -21.67 29.96 7.26
CA MET A 6 -21.63 28.62 6.66
C MET A 6 -20.87 28.61 5.33
N ARG A 7 -20.99 29.67 4.52
CA ARG A 7 -20.21 29.84 3.29
C ARG A 7 -18.73 30.09 3.57
N GLY A 8 -18.41 30.89 4.59
CA GLY A 8 -17.02 31.10 5.04
C GLY A 8 -16.37 29.81 5.53
N PHE A 9 -17.08 29.05 6.35
CA PHE A 9 -16.61 27.75 6.84
C PHE A 9 -16.39 26.75 5.68
N LEU A 10 -17.33 26.68 4.74
CA LEU A 10 -17.21 25.82 3.56
C LEU A 10 -16.00 26.18 2.70
N ASN A 11 -15.73 27.48 2.50
CA ASN A 11 -14.56 27.95 1.76
C ASN A 11 -13.24 27.56 2.45
N VAL A 12 -13.16 27.73 3.78
CA VAL A 12 -11.98 27.32 4.55
C VAL A 12 -11.76 25.80 4.48
N LEU A 13 -12.84 25.02 4.59
CA LEU A 13 -12.80 23.56 4.48
C LEU A 13 -12.31 23.13 3.08
N ILE A 14 -12.83 23.76 2.03
CA ILE A 14 -12.42 23.50 0.64
C ILE A 14 -10.93 23.84 0.45
N ILE A 15 -10.47 25.00 0.93
CA ILE A 15 -9.06 25.40 0.85
C ILE A 15 -8.17 24.37 1.58
N LEU A 16 -8.58 23.93 2.77
CA LEU A 16 -7.85 22.92 3.53
C LEU A 16 -7.80 21.57 2.79
N CYS A 17 -8.89 21.13 2.18
CA CYS A 17 -8.89 19.90 1.36
C CYS A 17 -7.99 20.02 0.12
N ILE A 18 -7.89 21.21 -0.49
CA ILE A 18 -7.03 21.44 -1.66
C ILE A 18 -5.54 21.45 -1.27
N THR A 19 -5.19 21.94 -0.08
CA THR A 19 -3.79 22.01 0.39
C THR A 19 -3.29 20.68 0.97
N LEU A 20 -4.18 19.82 1.48
CA LEU A 20 -3.87 18.47 1.97
C LEU A 20 -3.70 17.45 0.83
N LYS A 21 -2.83 17.73 -0.16
CA LYS A 21 -2.46 16.74 -1.18
C LYS A 21 -1.37 15.82 -0.66
N THR A 22 -1.63 14.51 -0.68
CA THR A 22 -0.60 13.51 -0.46
C THR A 22 0.22 13.31 -1.74
N ASN A 23 1.55 13.28 -1.61
CA ASN A 23 2.45 13.05 -2.75
C ASN A 23 2.73 11.57 -2.87
N GLY A 24 1.97 10.90 -3.75
CA GLY A 24 2.16 9.50 -4.07
C GLY A 24 1.34 9.10 -5.29
N PHE A 25 1.54 7.86 -5.72
CA PHE A 25 0.81 7.26 -6.81
C PHE A 25 0.44 5.82 -6.46
N TYR A 26 -0.67 5.34 -6.99
CA TYR A 26 -1.19 4.01 -6.66
C TYR A 26 -0.55 2.93 -7.52
N VAL A 27 -0.09 1.87 -6.86
CA VAL A 27 0.50 0.69 -7.50
C VAL A 27 -0.37 -0.54 -7.19
N GLY A 28 -0.76 -1.26 -8.25
CA GLY A 28 -1.62 -2.44 -8.16
C GLY A 28 -0.91 -3.65 -7.53
N ILE A 29 -1.69 -4.51 -6.90
CA ILE A 29 -1.23 -5.79 -6.36
C ILE A 29 -1.02 -6.82 -7.49
N THR A 30 0.03 -7.62 -7.39
CA THR A 30 0.32 -8.76 -8.25
C THR A 30 0.42 -10.01 -7.39
N TYR A 31 -0.36 -11.04 -7.72
CA TYR A 31 -0.33 -12.33 -7.05
C TYR A 31 0.69 -13.25 -7.71
N ILE A 32 1.47 -13.99 -6.92
CA ILE A 32 2.47 -14.90 -7.46
C ILE A 32 1.77 -16.16 -7.98
N GLU A 33 1.77 -16.33 -9.30
CA GLU A 33 1.23 -17.51 -9.96
C GLU A 33 1.99 -18.79 -9.56
N ASN A 34 1.28 -19.90 -9.44
CA ASN A 34 1.82 -21.21 -9.05
C ASN A 34 2.53 -21.28 -7.68
N ALA A 35 2.50 -20.22 -6.87
CA ALA A 35 3.16 -20.20 -5.57
C ALA A 35 2.61 -21.26 -4.61
N VAL A 36 1.28 -21.42 -4.57
CA VAL A 36 0.61 -22.44 -3.74
C VAL A 36 1.04 -23.85 -4.13
N ALA A 37 1.13 -24.15 -5.43
CA ALA A 37 1.58 -25.45 -5.92
C ALA A 37 3.05 -25.76 -5.54
N LYS A 38 3.85 -24.72 -5.30
CA LYS A 38 5.24 -24.81 -4.82
C LYS A 38 5.36 -24.73 -3.28
N GLY A 39 4.25 -24.67 -2.55
CA GLY A 39 4.23 -24.57 -1.09
C GLY A 39 4.52 -23.18 -0.51
N ALA A 40 4.63 -22.15 -1.34
CA ALA A 40 4.82 -20.77 -0.89
C ALA A 40 3.45 -20.11 -0.64
N VAL A 41 3.11 -19.87 0.62
CA VAL A 41 1.79 -19.39 1.04
C VAL A 41 1.85 -18.37 2.19
N CYS A 42 0.81 -17.55 2.31
CA CYS A 42 0.51 -16.77 3.51
C CYS A 42 -0.01 -17.68 4.66
N LEU A 43 -0.25 -17.11 5.84
CA LEU A 43 -0.73 -17.85 7.02
C LEU A 43 -2.09 -18.55 6.79
N ASP A 44 -2.94 -18.03 5.91
CA ASP A 44 -4.23 -18.64 5.55
C ASP A 44 -4.17 -19.62 4.35
N GLY A 45 -2.99 -19.86 3.78
CA GLY A 45 -2.81 -20.70 2.59
C GLY A 45 -3.00 -19.99 1.24
N SER A 46 -3.34 -18.69 1.23
CA SER A 46 -3.40 -17.91 -0.01
C SER A 46 -2.00 -17.66 -0.61
N PRO A 47 -1.88 -17.40 -1.93
CA PRO A 47 -0.58 -17.10 -2.53
C PRO A 47 -0.02 -15.76 -2.01
N PRO A 48 1.31 -15.62 -1.87
CA PRO A 48 1.94 -14.32 -1.64
C PRO A 48 1.67 -13.34 -2.79
N ALA A 49 1.82 -12.05 -2.51
CA ALA A 49 1.61 -10.97 -3.47
C ALA A 49 2.59 -9.81 -3.24
N TYR A 50 2.79 -8.98 -4.26
CA TYR A 50 3.64 -7.79 -4.21
C TYR A 50 3.03 -6.63 -5.00
N HIS A 51 3.52 -5.42 -4.74
CA HIS A 51 3.23 -4.24 -5.55
C HIS A 51 4.51 -3.84 -6.29
N MET A 52 4.45 -3.63 -7.60
CA MET A 52 5.62 -3.32 -8.42
C MET A 52 5.35 -2.16 -9.35
N ASP A 53 6.24 -1.17 -9.30
CA ASP A 53 6.36 -0.11 -10.31
C ASP A 53 7.67 -0.33 -11.09
N LYS A 54 7.64 -0.17 -12.41
CA LYS A 54 8.81 -0.43 -13.26
C LYS A 54 9.77 0.77 -13.23
N GLY A 55 11.06 0.49 -13.05
CA GLY A 55 12.10 1.50 -13.16
C GLY A 55 12.14 2.15 -14.55
N PHE A 56 12.63 3.39 -14.60
CA PHE A 56 12.74 4.19 -15.82
C PHE A 56 14.09 4.91 -15.90
N GLY A 57 14.48 5.35 -17.10
CA GLY A 57 15.75 6.05 -17.33
C GLY A 57 16.96 5.23 -16.84
N ALA A 58 17.84 5.87 -16.07
CA ALA A 58 19.01 5.21 -15.48
C ALA A 58 18.66 4.12 -14.43
N GLY A 59 17.43 4.11 -13.91
CA GLY A 59 16.98 3.18 -12.87
C GLY A 59 16.42 1.86 -13.39
N ILE A 60 16.36 1.61 -14.71
CA ILE A 60 15.69 0.42 -15.28
C ILE A 60 16.30 -0.92 -14.83
N ASN A 61 17.60 -0.93 -14.49
CA ASN A 61 18.33 -2.11 -14.02
C ASN A 61 18.56 -2.13 -12.50
N ASN A 62 18.02 -1.14 -11.77
CA ASN A 62 18.16 -1.04 -10.32
C ASN A 62 16.89 -1.55 -9.66
N TRP A 63 17.04 -2.38 -8.62
CA TRP A 63 15.92 -2.97 -7.89
C TRP A 63 15.92 -2.48 -6.46
N LEU A 64 14.76 -2.01 -5.99
CA LEU A 64 14.48 -1.73 -4.59
C LEU A 64 13.41 -2.70 -4.09
N VAL A 65 13.77 -3.57 -3.16
CA VAL A 65 12.86 -4.55 -2.55
C VAL A 65 12.53 -4.10 -1.14
N HIS A 66 11.27 -3.77 -0.89
CA HIS A 66 10.78 -3.33 0.42
C HIS A 66 9.90 -4.42 1.05
N PHE A 67 10.22 -4.80 2.30
CA PHE A 67 9.44 -5.75 3.08
C PHE A 67 8.55 -5.00 4.07
N GLU A 68 7.22 -5.17 3.95
CA GLU A 68 6.27 -4.58 4.89
C GLU A 68 6.48 -5.14 6.30
N GLY A 69 6.44 -4.27 7.31
CA GLY A 69 6.42 -4.66 8.72
C GLY A 69 5.05 -5.12 9.22
N GLY A 70 4.76 -4.86 10.50
CA GLY A 70 3.47 -5.20 11.13
C GLY A 70 3.53 -6.24 12.25
N GLY A 71 4.72 -6.46 12.82
CA GLY A 71 4.94 -7.40 13.92
C GLY A 71 4.76 -8.87 13.52
N TRP A 72 4.78 -9.75 14.51
CA TRP A 72 4.63 -11.20 14.35
C TRP A 72 3.56 -11.78 15.26
N CYS A 73 3.05 -12.96 14.92
CA CYS A 73 2.34 -13.84 15.85
C CYS A 73 3.33 -14.88 16.40
N ASN A 74 3.18 -15.28 17.66
CA ASN A 74 4.21 -16.06 18.37
C ASN A 74 3.70 -17.42 18.90
N ASN A 75 2.43 -17.76 18.67
CA ASN A 75 1.87 -19.07 19.01
C ASN A 75 0.67 -19.40 18.10
N ALA A 76 0.22 -20.66 18.15
CA ALA A 76 -0.87 -21.15 17.30
C ALA A 76 -2.16 -20.30 17.43
N THR A 77 -2.54 -19.91 18.65
CA THR A 77 -3.74 -19.10 18.91
C THR A 77 -3.65 -17.71 18.28
N THR A 78 -2.52 -17.02 18.48
CA THR A 78 -2.29 -15.67 17.92
C THR A 78 -2.15 -15.69 16.40
N CYS A 79 -1.53 -16.73 15.84
CA CYS A 79 -1.42 -16.90 14.39
C CYS A 79 -2.76 -17.26 13.75
N LEU A 80 -3.56 -18.10 14.41
CA LEU A 80 -4.92 -18.44 13.96
C LEU A 80 -5.81 -17.20 13.91
N ALA A 81 -5.72 -16.31 14.90
CA ALA A 81 -6.45 -15.04 14.88
C ALA A 81 -5.94 -14.10 13.75
N ARG A 82 -4.62 -14.06 13.53
CA ARG A 82 -3.99 -13.18 12.53
C ARG A 82 -4.22 -13.60 11.09
N LYS A 83 -4.36 -14.90 10.79
CA LYS A 83 -4.45 -15.41 9.41
C LYS A 83 -5.57 -14.76 8.59
N ASN A 84 -6.64 -14.30 9.23
CA ASN A 84 -7.82 -13.75 8.56
C ASN A 84 -7.76 -12.22 8.32
N ASN A 85 -6.61 -11.57 8.51
CA ASN A 85 -6.43 -10.13 8.24
C ASN A 85 -5.42 -9.86 7.11
N ARG A 86 -5.21 -8.58 6.78
CA ARG A 86 -4.30 -8.15 5.70
C ARG A 86 -2.84 -8.59 5.84
N LEU A 87 -2.38 -8.91 7.05
CA LEU A 87 -1.02 -9.36 7.36
C LEU A 87 -0.90 -10.89 7.40
N GLY A 88 -2.01 -11.61 7.29
CA GLY A 88 -2.07 -13.07 7.30
C GLY A 88 -2.66 -13.70 6.04
N SER A 89 -3.36 -12.91 5.22
CA SER A 89 -4.03 -13.37 3.99
C SER A 89 -3.90 -12.35 2.87
N SER A 90 -3.46 -12.81 1.70
CA SER A 90 -3.42 -11.99 0.48
C SER A 90 -4.82 -11.71 -0.10
N LYS A 91 -5.85 -12.43 0.35
CA LYS A 91 -7.25 -12.13 0.03
C LYS A 91 -7.69 -10.81 0.69
N GLN A 92 -7.11 -10.47 1.84
CA GLN A 92 -7.40 -9.28 2.64
C GLN A 92 -6.39 -8.14 2.43
N MET A 93 -5.37 -8.34 1.58
CA MET A 93 -4.42 -7.28 1.21
C MET A 93 -5.10 -6.20 0.38
N ILE A 94 -4.63 -4.96 0.57
CA ILE A 94 -5.07 -3.81 -0.21
C ILE A 94 -4.75 -4.03 -1.69
N LYS A 95 -5.67 -3.69 -2.59
CA LYS A 95 -5.46 -3.91 -4.03
C LYS A 95 -4.57 -2.86 -4.69
N GLN A 96 -4.47 -1.70 -4.05
CA GLN A 96 -3.62 -0.60 -4.49
C GLN A 96 -2.96 0.03 -3.26
N VAL A 97 -1.65 0.20 -3.31
CA VAL A 97 -0.89 0.89 -2.27
C VAL A 97 -0.33 2.19 -2.84
N ALA A 98 -0.32 3.26 -2.03
CA ALA A 98 0.27 4.52 -2.43
C ALA A 98 1.79 4.47 -2.22
N PHE A 99 2.54 4.46 -3.32
CA PHE A 99 3.99 4.64 -3.29
C PHE A 99 4.33 6.12 -3.09
N SER A 100 5.12 6.40 -2.06
CA SER A 100 5.56 7.74 -1.66
C SER A 100 6.94 7.67 -0.99
N GLY A 101 7.55 8.83 -0.70
CA GLY A 101 8.90 8.89 -0.13
C GLY A 101 9.92 8.13 -0.99
N LEU A 102 10.68 7.22 -0.39
CA LEU A 102 11.68 6.38 -1.06
C LEU A 102 11.11 5.53 -2.22
N LEU A 103 9.80 5.24 -2.22
CA LEU A 103 9.16 4.47 -3.29
C LEU A 103 8.57 5.37 -4.40
N HIS A 104 8.70 6.70 -4.30
CA HIS A 104 8.11 7.61 -5.28
C HIS A 104 8.82 7.54 -6.64
N ASN A 105 8.05 7.56 -7.73
CA ASN A 105 8.55 7.56 -9.12
C ASN A 105 8.99 8.94 -9.66
N LYS A 106 9.22 9.93 -8.79
CA LYS A 106 9.64 11.28 -9.19
C LYS A 106 10.82 11.71 -8.36
N ALA A 107 11.89 12.14 -9.03
CA ALA A 107 13.12 12.64 -8.41
C ALA A 107 12.88 13.75 -7.36
N LYS A 108 11.84 14.57 -7.54
CA LYS A 108 11.47 15.61 -6.55
C LYS A 108 11.17 15.03 -5.16
N PHE A 109 10.63 13.81 -5.09
CA PHE A 109 10.19 13.16 -3.85
C PHE A 109 11.06 11.95 -3.47
N ASN A 110 11.82 11.41 -4.42
CA ASN A 110 12.80 10.33 -4.28
C ASN A 110 14.06 10.68 -5.10
N PRO A 111 14.89 11.61 -4.60
CA PRO A 111 16.11 12.06 -5.28
C PRO A 111 17.19 10.97 -5.31
#